data_AF-A0A136QN61-F1
#
_entry.id   AF-A0A136QN61-F1
#
_cell.length_a   1.000
_cell.length_b   1.000
_cell.length_c   1.000
_cell.angle_alpha   90.00
_cell.angle_beta   90.00
_cell.angle_gamma   90.00
#
_symmetry.space_group_name_H-M   'P 1'
#
loop_
_entity.id
_entity.type
_entity.pdbx_description
1 polymer ?
#
loop_
_entity_poly.entity_id
_entity_poly.type
_entity_poly.pdbx_seq_one_letter_code
_entity_poly.pdbx_strand_id
1 'polypeptide(L)'
;MGFLDIVAGLGKAAGKAMNDSMIKNTLSMWDKVRSAPESRLMDYYEQNNTREKNNSMNRAMALAAMAGSYQARQLLEKDESARRSLRNIREKISLENSSSAERLRNAIDQLLG
;
A
#
# COMPACT_ATOMS: atom_id res chain seq x y z
N MET A 1 12.23 -40.05 6.64
CA MET A 1 11.85 -38.62 6.75
C MET A 1 12.82 -37.83 5.88
N GLY A 2 12.40 -36.98 4.92
CA GLY A 2 13.42 -36.15 4.25
C GLY A 2 13.09 -35.33 3.01
N PHE A 3 12.11 -35.66 2.17
CA PHE A 3 11.85 -34.86 0.95
C PHE A 3 10.76 -33.79 1.11
N LEU A 4 9.69 -34.09 1.86
CA LEU A 4 8.60 -33.13 2.10
C LEU A 4 9.01 -31.95 2.99
N ASP A 5 10.00 -32.15 3.88
CA ASP A 5 10.48 -31.11 4.80
C ASP A 5 11.40 -30.10 4.08
N ILE A 6 12.15 -30.56 3.07
CA ILE A 6 12.99 -29.70 2.21
C ILE A 6 12.13 -28.88 1.26
N VAL A 7 11.07 -29.47 0.67
CA VAL A 7 10.13 -28.75 -0.21
C VAL A 7 9.28 -27.75 0.59
N ALA A 8 8.82 -28.12 1.79
CA ALA A 8 8.13 -27.19 2.69
C ALA A 8 9.06 -26.06 3.18
N GLY A 9 10.33 -26.36 3.44
CA GLY A 9 11.37 -25.38 3.79
C GLY A 9 11.69 -24.41 2.64
N LEU A 10 11.82 -24.92 1.41
CA LEU A 10 12.01 -24.11 0.21
C LEU A 10 10.78 -23.28 -0.15
N GLY A 11 9.57 -23.83 0.01
CA GLY A 11 8.31 -23.11 -0.20
C GLY A 11 8.10 -21.98 0.81
N LYS A 12 8.46 -22.20 2.09
CA LYS A 12 8.44 -21.15 3.12
C LYS A 12 9.51 -20.08 2.89
N ALA A 13 10.72 -20.48 2.48
CA ALA A 13 11.80 -19.55 2.17
C ALA A 13 11.50 -18.70 0.92
N ALA A 14 10.99 -19.32 -0.15
CA ALA A 14 10.56 -18.62 -1.37
C ALA A 14 9.36 -17.71 -1.11
N GLY A 15 8.36 -18.18 -0.36
CA GLY A 15 7.21 -17.37 0.03
C GLY A 15 7.59 -16.15 0.87
N LYS A 16 8.54 -16.30 1.79
CA LYS A 16 9.09 -15.18 2.58
C LYS A 16 9.85 -14.19 1.70
N ALA A 17 10.73 -14.67 0.81
CA ALA A 17 11.49 -13.81 -0.09
C ALA A 17 10.57 -13.03 -1.08
N MET A 18 9.51 -13.67 -1.58
CA MET A 18 8.51 -13.01 -2.42
C MET A 18 7.73 -11.95 -1.64
N ASN A 19 7.33 -12.25 -0.41
CA ASN A 19 6.62 -11.30 0.45
C ASN A 19 7.50 -10.08 0.79
N ASP A 20 8.77 -10.31 1.15
CA ASP A 20 9.73 -9.25 1.46
C ASP A 20 9.96 -8.35 0.23
N SER A 21 10.04 -8.92 -0.98
CA SER A 21 10.15 -8.16 -2.22
C SER A 21 8.90 -7.29 -2.48
N MET A 22 7.70 -7.83 -2.24
CA MET A 22 6.45 -7.07 -2.37
C MET A 22 6.36 -5.92 -1.36
N ILE A 23 6.77 -6.14 -0.11
CA ILE A 23 6.83 -5.10 0.92
C ILE A 23 7.81 -4.00 0.49
N LYS A 24 9.03 -4.36 0.05
CA LYS A 24 10.02 -3.40 -0.45
C LYS A 24 9.50 -2.58 -1.62
N ASN A 25 8.82 -3.20 -2.57
CA ASN A 25 8.22 -2.49 -3.70
C ASN A 25 7.12 -1.52 -3.25
N THR A 26 6.29 -1.96 -2.31
CA THR A 26 5.22 -1.14 -1.71
C THR A 26 5.80 0.09 -1.02
N LEU A 27 6.87 -0.08 -0.24
CA LEU A 27 7.54 1.02 0.46
C LEU A 27 8.31 1.94 -0.48
N SER A 28 8.97 1.38 -1.49
CA SER A 28 9.63 2.19 -2.53
C SER A 28 8.64 3.05 -3.30
N MET A 29 7.46 2.49 -3.63
CA MET A 29 6.39 3.26 -4.24
C MET A 29 5.86 4.33 -3.29
N TRP A 30 5.65 3.98 -2.02
CA TRP A 30 5.24 4.95 -1.00
C TRP A 30 6.20 6.13 -0.89
N ASP A 31 7.51 5.90 -0.82
CA ASP A 31 8.50 6.98 -0.72
C ASP A 31 8.51 7.90 -1.95
N LYS A 32 8.26 7.34 -3.14
CA LYS A 32 8.09 8.13 -4.37
C LYS A 32 6.80 8.93 -4.38
N VAL A 33 5.68 8.32 -3.98
CA VAL A 33 4.37 8.97 -3.98
C VAL A 33 4.32 10.06 -2.91
N ARG A 34 4.73 9.79 -1.67
CA ARG A 34 4.63 10.75 -0.55
C ARG A 34 5.48 12.02 -0.72
N SER A 35 6.47 12.00 -1.61
CA SER A 35 7.31 13.17 -1.90
C SER A 35 6.74 14.05 -3.02
N ALA A 36 5.68 13.60 -3.69
CA ALA A 36 5.00 14.37 -4.70
C ALA A 36 4.13 15.48 -4.07
N PRO A 37 3.96 16.62 -4.76
CA PRO A 37 3.03 17.67 -4.33
C PRO A 37 1.58 17.18 -4.42
N GLU A 38 0.70 17.76 -3.59
CA GLU A 38 -0.71 17.36 -3.49
C GLU A 38 -1.45 17.38 -4.83
N SER A 39 -1.19 18.38 -5.70
CA SER A 39 -1.77 18.42 -7.05
C SER A 39 -1.43 17.18 -7.87
N ARG A 40 -0.18 16.72 -7.83
CA ARG A 40 0.24 15.48 -8.52
C ARG A 40 -0.32 14.23 -7.87
N LEU A 41 -0.57 14.24 -6.56
CA LEU A 41 -1.22 13.13 -5.86
C LEU A 41 -2.68 12.99 -6.31
N MET A 42 -3.38 14.12 -6.47
CA MET A 42 -4.73 14.14 -7.01
C MET A 42 -4.75 13.66 -8.48
N ASP A 43 -3.87 14.18 -9.33
CA ASP A 43 -3.74 13.72 -10.71
C ASP A 43 -3.46 12.21 -10.78
N TYR A 44 -2.58 11.72 -9.90
CA TYR A 44 -2.26 10.30 -9.82
C TYR A 44 -3.46 9.47 -9.35
N TYR A 45 -4.26 9.96 -8.41
CA TYR A 45 -5.51 9.32 -8.03
C TYR A 45 -6.48 9.22 -9.22
N GLU A 46 -6.74 10.34 -9.90
CA GLU A 46 -7.70 10.42 -11.00
C GLU A 46 -7.27 9.55 -12.19
N GLN A 47 -6.00 9.57 -12.57
CA GLN A 47 -5.45 8.72 -13.64
C GLN A 47 -5.58 7.22 -13.36
N ASN A 48 -5.68 6.82 -12.08
CA ASN A 48 -5.90 5.44 -11.67
C ASN A 48 -7.36 5.17 -11.27
N ASN A 49 -8.26 6.14 -11.51
CA ASN A 49 -9.70 6.08 -11.24
C ASN A 49 -10.54 6.18 -12.52
N THR A 50 -10.03 5.67 -13.65
CA THR A 50 -10.75 5.68 -14.93
C THR A 50 -11.27 4.30 -15.29
N ARG A 51 -12.21 4.23 -16.25
CA ARG A 51 -12.70 2.94 -16.78
C ARG A 51 -11.59 2.11 -17.44
N GLU A 52 -10.62 2.77 -18.06
CA GLU A 52 -9.51 2.15 -18.78
C GLU A 52 -8.37 1.76 -17.86
N LYS A 53 -8.18 2.50 -16.76
CA LYS A 53 -7.11 2.29 -15.79
C LYS A 53 -7.65 2.48 -14.37
N ASN A 54 -8.19 1.39 -13.84
CA ASN A 54 -8.65 1.31 -12.47
C ASN A 54 -7.65 0.52 -11.61
N ASN A 55 -6.83 1.22 -10.83
CA ASN A 55 -5.87 0.60 -9.93
C ASN A 55 -6.09 1.06 -8.49
N SER A 56 -6.70 0.19 -7.68
CA SER A 56 -7.03 0.48 -6.28
C SER A 56 -5.81 0.66 -5.38
N MET A 57 -4.68 0.00 -5.68
CA MET A 57 -3.45 0.14 -4.91
C MET A 57 -2.82 1.52 -5.12
N ASN A 58 -2.77 1.98 -6.37
CA ASN A 58 -2.24 3.29 -6.71
C ASN A 58 -3.13 4.41 -6.15
N ARG A 59 -4.46 4.27 -6.26
CA ARG A 59 -5.41 5.17 -5.61
C ARG A 59 -5.25 5.20 -4.10
N ALA A 60 -5.13 4.03 -3.46
CA ALA A 60 -4.86 3.94 -2.04
C ALA A 60 -3.56 4.67 -1.64
N MET A 61 -2.47 4.50 -2.39
CA MET A 61 -1.22 5.23 -2.12
C MET A 61 -1.34 6.74 -2.27
N ALA A 62 -2.08 7.19 -3.30
CA ALA A 62 -2.35 8.61 -3.51
C ALA A 62 -3.10 9.20 -2.31
N LEU A 63 -4.18 8.51 -1.88
CA LEU A 63 -4.98 8.91 -0.72
C LEU A 63 -4.13 8.90 0.55
N ALA A 64 -3.34 7.84 0.80
CA ALA A 64 -2.42 7.76 1.93
C ALA A 64 -1.40 8.89 1.94
N ALA A 65 -0.88 9.31 0.79
CA ALA A 65 0.07 10.43 0.73
C ALA A 65 -0.59 11.78 0.99
N MET A 66 -1.88 11.90 0.73
CA MET A 66 -2.72 13.05 1.10
C MET A 66 -3.36 12.89 2.48
N ALA A 67 -2.91 11.93 3.30
CA ALA A 67 -3.43 11.74 4.65
C ALA A 67 -3.28 13.04 5.45
N GLY A 68 -4.42 13.56 5.91
CA GLY A 68 -4.51 14.88 6.53
C GLY A 68 -5.37 15.87 5.75
N SER A 69 -5.59 15.67 4.44
CA SER A 69 -6.53 16.48 3.67
C SER A 69 -7.97 16.00 3.85
N TYR A 70 -8.90 16.95 3.97
CA TYR A 70 -10.33 16.64 4.03
C TYR A 70 -10.82 15.98 2.74
N GLN A 71 -10.24 16.38 1.61
CA GLN A 71 -10.55 15.82 0.29
C GLN A 71 -10.20 14.34 0.19
N ALA A 72 -9.05 13.90 0.72
CA ALA A 72 -8.68 12.49 0.72
C ALA A 72 -9.69 11.62 1.47
N ARG A 73 -10.25 12.12 2.59
CA ARG A 73 -11.30 11.42 3.34
C ARG A 73 -12.58 11.28 2.52
N GLN A 74 -13.05 12.37 1.91
CA GLN A 74 -14.25 12.35 1.07
C GLN A 74 -14.13 11.42 -0.15
N LEU A 75 -12.95 11.37 -0.77
CA LEU A 75 -12.68 10.46 -1.88
C LEU A 75 -12.68 9.01 -1.41
N LEU A 76 -12.08 8.73 -0.26
CA LEU A 76 -12.02 7.39 0.32
C LEU A 76 -13.39 6.84 0.71
N GLU A 77 -14.30 7.69 1.19
CA GLU A 77 -15.69 7.29 1.49
C GLU A 77 -16.43 6.74 0.26
N LYS A 78 -16.08 7.23 -0.93
CA LYS A 78 -16.67 6.82 -2.21
C LYS A 78 -15.89 5.69 -2.88
N ASP A 79 -14.67 5.39 -2.41
CA ASP A 79 -13.77 4.40 -3.00
C ASP A 79 -13.50 3.22 -2.06
N GLU A 80 -14.47 2.30 -2.01
CA GLU A 80 -14.36 1.10 -1.19
C GLU A 80 -13.17 0.21 -1.59
N SER A 81 -12.83 0.19 -2.89
CA SER A 81 -11.72 -0.60 -3.40
C SER A 81 -10.36 -0.08 -2.93
N ALA A 82 -10.15 1.24 -2.92
CA ALA A 82 -8.97 1.84 -2.32
C ALA A 82 -8.95 1.61 -0.81
N ARG A 83 -10.11 1.66 -0.13
CA ARG A 83 -10.21 1.38 1.31
C ARG A 83 -9.78 -0.04 1.67
N ARG A 84 -10.22 -1.03 0.89
CA ARG A 84 -9.76 -2.42 1.04
C ARG A 84 -8.25 -2.54 0.79
N SER A 85 -7.74 -1.87 -0.23
CA SER A 85 -6.30 -1.85 -0.52
C SER A 85 -5.48 -1.23 0.62
N LEU A 86 -5.95 -0.14 1.26
CA LEU A 86 -5.29 0.45 2.42
C LEU A 86 -5.19 -0.55 3.59
N ARG A 87 -6.27 -1.29 3.89
CA ARG A 87 -6.26 -2.33 4.92
C ARG A 87 -5.27 -3.44 4.60
N ASN A 88 -5.27 -3.93 3.37
CA ASN A 88 -4.33 -4.95 2.91
C ASN A 88 -2.87 -4.47 3.00
N ILE A 89 -2.58 -3.22 2.64
CA ILE A 89 -1.24 -2.63 2.76
C ILE A 89 -0.83 -2.59 4.24
N ARG A 90 -1.71 -2.09 5.11
CA ARG A 90 -1.47 -2.01 6.55
C ARG A 90 -1.12 -3.37 7.16
N GLU A 91 -1.87 -4.41 6.80
CA GLU A 91 -1.60 -5.78 7.24
C GLU A 91 -0.25 -6.29 6.74
N LYS A 92 0.06 -6.07 5.45
CA LYS A 92 1.33 -6.50 4.85
C LYS A 92 2.55 -5.85 5.49
N ILE A 93 2.47 -4.57 5.84
CA ILE A 93 3.57 -3.84 6.46
C ILE A 93 3.56 -3.92 7.99
N SER A 94 2.64 -4.69 8.61
CA SER A 94 2.45 -4.71 10.07
C SER A 94 3.71 -5.11 10.85
N LEU A 95 4.50 -6.03 10.32
CA LEU A 95 5.72 -6.54 10.94
C LEU A 95 7.00 -5.82 10.48
N GLU A 96 6.87 -4.82 9.62
CA GLU A 96 7.99 -4.10 9.05
C GLU A 96 8.41 -2.94 9.97
N ASN A 97 9.69 -2.92 10.37
CA ASN A 97 10.21 -1.97 11.37
C ASN A 97 10.90 -0.73 10.73
N SER A 98 10.79 -0.55 9.42
CA SER A 98 11.36 0.62 8.74
C SER A 98 10.54 1.89 9.02
N SER A 99 11.22 3.03 9.02
CA SER A 99 10.59 4.34 9.19
C SER A 99 9.57 4.67 8.09
N SER A 100 9.81 4.20 6.87
CA SER A 100 8.85 4.32 5.76
C SER A 100 7.57 3.54 6.05
N ALA A 101 7.67 2.32 6.57
CA ALA A 101 6.51 1.51 6.94
C ALA A 101 5.72 2.14 8.09
N GLU A 102 6.40 2.68 9.10
CA GLU A 102 5.75 3.37 10.21
C GLU A 102 4.97 4.61 9.73
N ARG A 103 5.59 5.44 8.87
CA ARG A 103 4.91 6.60 8.28
C ARG A 103 3.70 6.21 7.44
N LEU A 104 3.82 5.13 6.65
CA LEU A 104 2.70 4.61 5.86
C LEU A 104 1.58 4.09 6.77
N ARG A 105 1.89 3.36 7.84
CA ARG A 105 0.89 2.92 8.83
C ARG A 105 0.16 4.11 9.44
N ASN A 106 0.88 5.13 9.88
CA ASN A 106 0.29 6.32 10.47
C ASN A 106 -0.61 7.07 9.47
N ALA A 107 -0.19 7.18 8.22
CA ALA A 107 -1.00 7.80 7.17
C ALA A 107 -2.30 7.00 6.88
N ILE A 108 -2.22 5.68 6.85
CA ILE A 108 -3.39 4.80 6.70
C ILE A 108 -4.33 4.94 7.90
N ASP A 109 -3.77 4.95 9.12
CA ASP A 109 -4.55 5.04 10.36
C ASP A 109 -5.25 6.40 10.46
N GLN A 110 -4.66 7.49 9.97
CA GLN A 110 -5.31 8.80 9.87
C GLN A 110 -6.48 8.87 8.87
N LEU A 111 -6.50 7.99 7.88
CA LEU A 111 -7.58 7.92 6.88
C LEU A 111 -8.68 6.94 7.26
N LEU A 112 -8.34 5.86 7.97
CA LEU A 112 -9.27 4.81 8.35
C LEU A 112 -9.86 5.01 9.74
N GLY A 113 -9.20 5.80 10.60
CA GLY A 113 -9.69 6.23 11.92
C GLY A 113 -10.52 7.50 11.85
#